data_AF-A0A965UL37-F1
#
_entry.id   AF-A0A965UL37-F1
#
_cell.length_a   1.000
_cell.length_b   1.000
_cell.length_c   1.000
_cell.angle_alpha   90.00
_cell.angle_beta   90.00
_cell.angle_gamma   90.00
#
_symmetry.space_group_name_H-M   'P 1'
#
loop_
_entity.id
_entity.type
_entity.pdbx_description
1 polymer ?
#
loop_
_entity_poly.entity_id
_entity_poly.type
_entity_poly.pdbx_seq_one_letter_code
_entity_poly.pdbx_strand_id
1 'polypeptide(L)' 'MSNENEALAICSEFADEYGVDIEDGESIVVYMKSEYINELKNMLERKEYKLKSFKVYGDEALVNFIPKR' A
#
# COMPACT_ATOMS: atom_id res chain seq x y z
N MET A 1 18.37 4.60 3.48
CA MET A 1 17.43 3.49 3.20
C MET A 1 16.91 3.69 1.78
N SER A 2 16.52 2.62 1.07
CA SER A 2 15.88 2.77 -0.25
C SER A 2 14.44 3.27 -0.07
N ASN A 3 13.91 3.99 -1.07
CA ASN A 3 12.49 4.43 -1.07
C ASN A 3 11.52 3.26 -0.92
N GLU A 4 11.89 2.08 -1.46
CA GLU A 4 11.12 0.84 -1.34
C GLU A 4 11.03 0.33 0.11
N ASN A 5 12.15 0.28 0.85
CA ASN A 5 12.13 -0.17 2.24
C ASN A 5 11.28 0.75 3.14
N GLU A 6 11.29 2.06 2.88
CA GLU A 6 10.45 3.01 3.60
C GLU A 6 8.96 2.86 3.22
N ALA A 7 8.66 2.60 1.94
CA ALA A 7 7.30 2.34 1.48
C ALA A 7 6.74 1.05 2.11
N LEU A 8 7.54 -0.01 2.20
CA LEU A 8 7.16 -1.27 2.85
C LEU A 8 6.93 -1.09 4.35
N ALA A 9 7.79 -0.33 5.03
CA ALA A 9 7.61 -0.02 6.45
C ALA A 9 6.29 0.73 6.68
N ILE A 10 5.99 1.75 5.87
CA ILE A 10 4.71 2.46 5.92
C ILE A 10 3.56 1.49 5.68
N CYS A 11 3.59 0.69 4.61
CA CYS A 11 2.50 -0.25 4.31
C CYS A 11 2.26 -1.25 5.45
N SER A 12 3.32 -1.66 6.15
CA SER A 12 3.25 -2.60 7.27
C SER A 12 2.54 -2.01 8.49
N GLU A 13 2.60 -0.68 8.68
CA GLU A 13 1.86 0.00 9.76
C GLU A 13 0.35 -0.01 9.54
N PHE A 14 -0.10 -0.14 8.29
CA PHE A 14 -1.51 -0.12 7.90
C PHE A 14 -2.08 -1.52 7.62
N ALA A 15 -1.22 -2.53 7.49
CA ALA A 15 -1.65 -3.88 7.12
C ALA A 15 -2.31 -4.60 8.31
N ASP A 16 -3.48 -5.20 8.06
CA ASP A 16 -4.14 -6.14 8.97
C ASP A 16 -3.51 -7.54 8.85
N GLU A 17 -4.11 -8.57 9.48
CA GLU A 17 -3.58 -9.95 9.61
C GLU A 17 -3.10 -10.61 8.30
N TYR A 18 -3.58 -10.16 7.14
CA TYR A 18 -3.24 -10.71 5.83
C TYR A 18 -1.96 -10.12 5.19
N GLY A 19 -1.38 -9.06 5.78
CA GLY A 19 -0.02 -8.60 5.49
C GLY A 19 0.18 -7.76 4.21
N VAL A 20 1.44 -7.36 4.01
CA VAL A 20 1.94 -6.65 2.82
C VAL A 20 2.59 -7.67 1.89
N ASP A 21 2.23 -7.64 0.61
CA ASP A 21 2.82 -8.49 -0.44
C ASP A 21 3.51 -7.63 -1.52
N ILE A 22 4.53 -8.19 -2.17
CA ILE A 22 5.24 -7.58 -3.30
C ILE A 22 4.99 -8.42 -4.55
N GLU A 23 4.06 -7.98 -5.39
CA GLU A 23 3.77 -8.59 -6.68
C GLU A 23 4.70 -8.06 -7.77
N ASP A 24 5.14 -8.94 -8.69
CA ASP A 24 5.93 -8.61 -9.88
C ASP A 24 7.23 -7.82 -9.62
N GLY A 25 7.74 -7.84 -8.38
CA GLY A 25 8.96 -7.15 -7.96
C GLY A 25 8.85 -5.62 -7.86
N GLU A 26 7.68 -5.04 -8.13
CA GLU A 26 7.49 -3.57 -8.10
C GLU A 26 6.17 -3.13 -7.48
N SER A 27 5.18 -4.02 -7.35
CA SER A 27 3.84 -3.69 -6.87
C SER A 27 3.69 -4.04 -5.40
N ILE A 28 3.36 -3.06 -4.55
CA ILE A 28 3.08 -3.29 -3.14
C ILE A 28 1.57 -3.46 -2.95
N VAL A 29 1.17 -4.65 -2.50
CA VAL A 29 -0.22 -4.98 -2.18
C VAL A 29 -0.39 -4.95 -0.66
N VAL A 30 -1.41 -4.25 -0.18
CA VAL A 30 -1.69 -4.08 1.25
C VAL A 30 -3.13 -4.48 1.53
N TYR A 31 -3.30 -5.39 2.48
CA TYR A 31 -4.60 -5.71 3.04
C TYR A 31 -4.81 -4.93 4.34
N MET A 32 -5.84 -4.10 4.43
CA MET A 32 -6.02 -3.11 5.50
C MET A 32 -7.47 -2.70 5.68
N LYS A 33 -7.81 -2.01 6.77
CA LYS A 33 -9.12 -1.34 6.87
C LYS A 33 -9.31 -0.26 5.79
N SER A 34 -10.49 -0.25 5.21
CA SER A 34 -10.92 0.65 4.14
C SER A 34 -10.88 2.13 4.54
N GLU A 35 -11.04 2.46 5.82
CA GLU A 35 -10.97 3.83 6.32
C GLU A 35 -9.60 4.48 6.11
N TYR A 36 -8.53 3.67 6.09
CA TYR A 36 -7.15 4.16 6.00
C TYR A 36 -6.63 4.29 4.56
N ILE A 37 -7.41 3.93 3.52
CA ILE A 37 -6.95 3.94 2.12
C ILE A 37 -6.40 5.32 1.72
N ASN A 38 -7.11 6.39 2.09
CA ASN A 38 -6.71 7.75 1.72
C ASN A 38 -5.44 8.20 2.45
N GLU A 39 -5.27 7.79 3.70
CA GLU A 39 -4.09 8.11 4.49
C GLU A 39 -2.85 7.44 3.92
N LEU A 40 -2.93 6.12 3.70
CA LEU A 40 -1.84 5.34 3.12
C LEU A 40 -1.47 5.85 1.72
N LYS A 41 -2.47 6.17 0.89
CA LYS A 41 -2.26 6.77 -0.44
C LYS A 41 -1.44 8.05 -0.34
N ASN A 42 -1.79 8.98 0.54
CA ASN A 42 -1.09 10.27 0.68
C ASN A 42 0.35 10.09 1.16
N MET A 43 0.61 9.12 2.04
CA MET A 43 1.96 8.81 2.51
C MET A 43 2.82 8.21 1.40
N LEU A 44 2.28 7.25 0.64
CA LEU A 44 2.99 6.60 -0.46
C LEU A 44 3.20 7.52 -1.67
N GLU A 45 2.29 8.47 -1.92
CA GLU A 45 2.48 9.47 -2.96
C GLU A 45 3.72 10.34 -2.75
N ARG A 46 4.11 10.59 -1.49
CA ARG A 46 5.35 11.30 -1.11
C ARG A 46 6.61 10.45 -1.27
N LYS A 47 6.44 9.13 -1.37
CA LYS A 47 7.53 8.15 -1.59
C LYS A 47 7.65 7.74 -3.06
N GLU A 48 7.06 8.51 -3.96
CA GLU A 48 7.03 8.25 -5.41
C GLU A 48 6.27 6.97 -5.78
N TYR A 49 5.28 6.57 -5.00
CA TYR A 49 4.33 5.51 -5.36
C TYR A 49 2.96 6.11 -5.74
N LYS A 50 2.19 5.43 -6.57
CA LYS A 50 0.82 5.79 -6.91
C LYS A 50 -0.10 4.60 -6.72
N LEU A 51 -1.34 4.89 -6.33
CA LEU A 51 -2.39 3.89 -6.23
C LEU A 51 -2.73 3.37 -7.63
N LYS A 52 -2.50 2.09 -7.90
CA LYS A 52 -2.87 1.41 -9.15
C LYS A 52 -4.32 0.99 -9.13
N SER A 53 -4.75 0.34 -8.04
CA SER A 53 -6.11 -0.16 -7.86
C SER A 53 -6.40 -0.45 -6.39
N PHE A 54 -7.67 -0.50 -6.03
CA PHE A 54 -8.12 -1.00 -4.73
C PHE A 54 -9.45 -1.74 -4.87
N LYS A 55 -9.73 -2.66 -3.95
CA LYS A 55 -11.01 -3.35 -3.80
C LYS A 55 -11.43 -3.28 -2.33
N VAL A 56 -12.69 -2.95 -2.07
CA VAL A 56 -13.25 -2.84 -0.71
C VAL A 56 -14.16 -4.03 -0.45
N TYR A 57 -13.99 -4.66 0.71
CA TYR A 57 -14.78 -5.79 1.20
C TYR A 57 -15.33 -5.45 2.59
N GLY A 58 -16.47 -4.77 2.64
CA GLY A 58 -17.01 -4.30 3.92
C GLY A 58 -16.14 -3.21 4.53
N ASP A 59 -15.61 -3.47 5.72
CA ASP A 59 -14.68 -2.60 6.44
C ASP A 59 -13.21 -2.81 6.00
N GLU A 60 -12.90 -3.86 5.26
CA GLU A 60 -11.55 -4.18 4.78
C GLU A 60 -11.33 -3.77 3.32
N ALA A 61 -10.06 -3.68 2.92
CA ALA A 61 -9.66 -3.30 1.58
C ALA A 61 -8.32 -3.94 1.17
N LEU A 62 -8.26 -4.35 -0.09
CA LEU A 62 -7.04 -4.76 -0.77
C LEU A 62 -6.59 -3.63 -1.69
N VAL A 63 -5.40 -3.09 -1.43
CA VAL A 63 -4.88 -1.88 -2.09
C VAL A 63 -3.57 -2.22 -2.80
N ASN A 64 -3.40 -1.76 -4.04
CA ASN A 64 -2.20 -2.01 -4.84
C ASN A 64 -1.52 -0.70 -5.24
N PHE A 65 -0.25 -0.56 -4.90
CA PHE A 65 0.61 0.59 -5.22
C PHE A 65 1.75 0.21 -6.15
N ILE A 66 2.10 1.12 -7.06
CA ILE A 66 3.23 0.97 -7.97
C ILE A 66 4.12 2.22 -7.97
N PRO A 67 5.42 2.12 -8.30
CA PRO A 67 6.28 3.27 -8.50
C PRO A 67 5.74 4.23 -9.56
N LYS A 68 5.98 5.53 -9.37
CA LYS A 68 5.47 6.59 -10.26
C LYS A 68 6.16 6.63 -11.62
N ARG A 69 7.39 6.10 -11.73
CA ARG A 69 8.26 5.98 -12.93
C ARG A 69 7.94 6.94 -14.08
#